data_AF-A0A3L8BNA1-F1
#
_entry.id   AF-A0A3L8BNA1-F1
#
_cell.length_a   1.000
_cell.length_b   1.000
_cell.length_c   1.000
_cell.angle_alpha   90.00
_cell.angle_beta   90.00
_cell.angle_gamma   90.00
#
_symmetry.space_group_name_H-M   'P 1'
#
loop_
_entity.id
_entity.type
_entity.pdbx_description
1 polymer ?
#
loop_
_entity_poly.entity_id
_entity_poly.type
_entity_poly.pdbx_seq_one_letter_code
_entity_poly.pdbx_strand_id
1 'polypeptide(L)' 'MPVLVTALMACSSKGTYEAIQNGQKNDCQKYYGDEYDKCIEPYSKPYEDYERDRDALLE' A
#
# COMPACT_ATOMS: atom_id res chain seq x y z
N MET A 1 -3.00 9.98 38.02
CA MET A 1 -3.04 8.95 36.96
C MET A 1 -2.49 9.57 35.69
N PRO A 2 -1.23 9.33 35.29
CA PRO A 2 -0.74 9.94 34.07
C PRO A 2 -0.53 8.91 32.95
N VAL A 3 -0.82 9.39 31.74
CA VAL A 3 -0.38 8.90 30.43
C VAL A 3 -1.15 7.73 29.83
N LEU A 4 -2.26 8.07 29.17
CA LEU A 4 -2.96 7.25 28.18
C LEU A 4 -2.62 7.79 26.77
N VAL A 5 -1.31 7.85 26.45
CA VAL A 5 -0.81 8.44 25.18
C VAL A 5 0.26 7.53 24.56
N THR A 6 -0.10 6.32 24.14
CA THR A 6 0.77 5.46 23.32
C THR A 6 0.00 4.52 22.37
N ALA A 7 -1.22 4.87 21.95
CA ALA A 7 -2.02 4.02 21.05
C ALA A 7 -1.95 4.43 19.55
N LEU A 8 -1.06 5.32 19.15
CA LEU A 8 -0.95 5.77 17.75
C LEU A 8 -0.12 4.85 16.85
N MET A 9 0.51 3.79 17.38
CA MET A 9 1.36 2.89 16.58
C MET A 9 0.64 1.63 16.06
N ALA A 10 -0.68 1.54 16.21
CA ALA A 10 -1.43 0.33 15.82
C ALA A 10 -1.85 0.28 14.33
N CYS A 11 -1.53 1.29 13.51
CA CYS A 11 -1.64 1.14 12.06
C CYS A 11 -0.50 0.28 11.55
N SER A 12 -0.79 -0.99 11.28
CA SER A 12 0.15 -1.89 10.60
C SER A 12 0.53 -1.30 9.24
N SER A 13 1.83 -1.26 8.96
CA SER A 13 2.38 -0.84 7.66
C SER A 13 1.78 -1.63 6.50
N LYS A 14 1.48 -2.91 6.71
CA LYS A 14 0.77 -3.77 5.75
C LYS A 14 -0.65 -3.25 5.49
N GLY A 15 -1.40 -2.97 6.54
CA GLY A 15 -2.79 -2.49 6.43
C GLY A 15 -2.88 -1.13 5.73
N THR A 16 -1.97 -0.20 6.04
CA THR A 16 -1.88 1.09 5.34
C THR A 16 -1.53 0.91 3.86
N TYR A 17 -0.55 0.05 3.56
CA TYR A 17 -0.15 -0.22 2.18
C TYR A 17 -1.27 -0.85 1.35
N GLU A 18 -1.95 -1.86 1.89
CA GLU A 18 -3.08 -2.52 1.24
C GLU A 18 -4.25 -1.54 1.01
N ALA A 19 -4.55 -0.67 1.99
CA ALA A 19 -5.58 0.35 1.84
C ALA A 19 -5.27 1.33 0.71
N ILE A 20 -4.03 1.81 0.62
CA ILE A 20 -3.58 2.70 -0.46
C ILE A 20 -3.68 1.99 -1.81
N GLN A 21 -3.16 0.77 -1.92
CA GLN A 21 -3.24 0.00 -3.16
C GLN A 21 -4.68 -0.25 -3.61
N ASN A 22 -5.57 -0.61 -2.68
CA ASN A 22 -6.97 -0.82 -3.00
C ASN A 22 -7.67 0.47 -3.45
N GLY A 23 -7.34 1.62 -2.84
CA GLY A 23 -7.81 2.92 -3.30
C GLY A 23 -7.39 3.21 -4.74
N GLN A 24 -6.10 3.02 -5.05
CA GLN A 24 -5.57 3.25 -6.39
C GLN A 24 -6.15 2.29 -7.44
N LYS A 25 -6.33 1.01 -7.08
CA LYS A 25 -7.00 0.02 -7.94
C LYS A 25 -8.44 0.41 -8.27
N ASN A 26 -9.15 0.96 -7.28
CA ASN A 26 -10.51 1.45 -7.47
C ASN A 26 -10.53 2.66 -8.42
N ASP A 27 -9.57 3.59 -8.27
CA ASP A 27 -9.43 4.72 -9.17
C ASP A 27 -9.12 4.30 -10.61
N CYS A 28 -8.42 3.17 -10.82
CA CYS A 28 -8.16 2.63 -12.15
C CYS A 28 -9.43 2.11 -12.84
N GLN A 29 -10.50 1.76 -12.12
CA GLN A 29 -11.75 1.25 -12.71
C GLN A 29 -12.43 2.23 -13.67
N LYS A 30 -12.03 3.51 -13.66
CA LYS A 30 -12.52 4.52 -14.60
C LYS A 30 -11.93 4.39 -16.01
N TYR A 31 -10.81 3.68 -16.16
CA TYR A 31 -10.13 3.43 -17.42
C TYR A 31 -10.56 2.09 -18.03
N TYR A 32 -10.32 1.92 -19.33
CA TYR A 32 -10.64 0.69 -20.07
C TYR A 32 -9.49 0.27 -20.99
N GLY A 33 -9.38 -1.02 -21.28
CA GLY A 33 -8.36 -1.59 -22.17
C GLY A 33 -6.94 -1.26 -21.71
N ASP A 34 -6.08 -0.87 -22.65
CA ASP A 34 -4.67 -0.57 -22.40
C ASP A 34 -4.44 0.50 -21.32
N GLU A 35 -5.36 1.45 -21.16
CA GLU A 35 -5.26 2.48 -20.12
C GLU A 35 -5.51 1.92 -18.72
N TYR A 36 -6.41 0.94 -18.60
CA TYR A 36 -6.62 0.21 -17.37
C TYR A 36 -5.39 -0.61 -16.99
N ASP A 37 -4.85 -1.36 -17.95
CA ASP A 37 -3.70 -2.25 -17.73
C ASP A 37 -2.47 -1.46 -17.26
N LYS A 38 -2.18 -0.33 -17.91
CA LYS A 38 -1.10 0.58 -17.50
C LYS A 38 -1.34 1.21 -16.12
N CYS A 39 -2.59 1.50 -15.78
CA CYS A 39 -2.94 2.08 -14.49
C CYS A 39 -2.75 1.08 -13.34
N ILE A 40 -3.17 -0.18 -13.54
CA ILE A 40 -3.19 -1.17 -12.47
C ILE A 40 -1.85 -1.86 -12.24
N GLU A 41 -0.98 -1.94 -13.26
CA GLU A 41 0.36 -2.53 -13.21
C GLU A 41 1.21 -2.12 -11.97
N PRO A 42 1.38 -0.84 -11.62
CA PRO A 42 2.15 -0.45 -10.44
C PRO A 42 1.51 -0.87 -9.10
N TYR A 43 0.22 -1.18 -9.10
CA TYR A 43 -0.56 -1.54 -7.91
C TYR A 43 -0.86 -3.05 -7.83
N SER A 44 -0.15 -3.90 -8.58
CA SER A 44 -0.31 -5.35 -8.48
C SER A 44 0.68 -6.01 -7.52
N LYS A 45 1.61 -5.24 -6.93
CA LYS A 45 2.69 -5.78 -6.10
C LYS A 45 2.20 -6.21 -4.71
N PRO A 46 2.49 -7.45 -4.25
CA PRO A 46 2.21 -7.88 -2.89
C PRO A 46 3.01 -7.07 -1.85
N TYR A 47 2.47 -6.91 -0.64
CA TYR A 47 3.13 -6.17 0.43
C TYR A 47 4.48 -6.78 0.80
N GLU A 48 4.58 -8.10 0.83
CA GLU A 48 5.78 -8.84 1.20
C GLU A 48 6.94 -8.58 0.23
N ASP A 49 6.65 -8.39 -1.07
CA ASP A 49 7.64 -8.06 -2.07
C ASP A 49 8.00 -6.58 -2.03
N TYR A 50 7.05 -5.69 -1.72
CA TYR A 50 7.34 -4.29 -1.44
C TYR A 50 8.26 -4.15 -0.22
N GLU A 51 7.98 -4.91 0.83
CA GLU A 51 8.75 -4.88 2.07
C GLU A 51 10.19 -5.36 1.84
N ARG A 52 10.35 -6.48 1.14
CA ARG A 52 11.67 -7.03 0.79
C ARG A 52 12.49 -6.06 -0.04
N ASP A 53 11.89 -5.45 -1.07
CA ASP A 53 12.59 -4.49 -1.91
C ASP A 53 12.94 -3.20 -1.15
N ARG A 54 12.09 -2.79 -0.20
CA ARG A 54 12.40 -1.67 0.69
C ARG A 54 13.63 -1.98 1.55
N ASP A 55 13.69 -3.18 2.15
CA ASP A 55 14.85 -3.57 2.95
C ASP A 55 16.14 -3.64 2.13
N ALA A 56 16.05 -4.19 0.92
CA ALA A 56 17.17 -4.29 -0.01
C ALA A 56 17.79 -2.92 -0.41
N LEU A 57 17.05 -1.82 -0.24
CA LEU A 57 17.53 -0.46 -0.50
C LEU A 57 18.14 0.22 0.74
N LEU A 58 17.93 -0.34 1.92
CA LEU A 58 18.39 0.19 3.20
C LEU A 58 19.67 -0.49 3.71
N GLU A 59 20.12 -1.55 3.04
CA GLU A 59 21.38 -2.28 3.25
C GLU A 59 22.51 -1.79 2.34
#